data_AF-A0A258SI43-F1
#
_entry.id   AF-A0A258SI43-F1
#
_cell.length_a   1.000
_cell.length_b   1.000
_cell.length_c   1.000
_cell.angle_alpha   90.00
_cell.angle_beta   90.00
_cell.angle_gamma   90.00
#
_symmetry.space_group_name_H-M   'P 1'
#
loop_
_entity.id
_entity.type
_entity.pdbx_description
1 polymer ?
#
loop_
_entity_poly.entity_id
_entity_poly.type
_entity_poly.pdbx_seq_one_letter_code
_entity_poly.pdbx_strand_id
1 'polypeptide(L)'
;MSAILDYDTGPLNWVRGDIDAALQAALGRVQAYSVDADLTNALRLAGDDAHQVTGALRMVGLEGAATLAGALESCLLDVNENRLNASDD
;
A
#
# COMPACT_ATOMS: atom_id res chain seq x y z
N MET A 1 -22.38 -8.04 24.25
CA MET A 1 -22.80 -6.75 23.66
C MET A 1 -21.67 -6.32 22.74
N SER A 2 -21.72 -6.70 21.46
CA SER A 2 -20.71 -6.23 20.49
C SER A 2 -21.04 -4.80 20.14
N ALA A 3 -20.21 -3.86 20.59
CA ALA A 3 -20.24 -2.51 20.07
C ALA A 3 -19.78 -2.60 18.62
N ILE A 4 -20.74 -2.64 17.68
CA ILE A 4 -20.46 -2.22 16.32
C ILE A 4 -20.20 -0.72 16.47
N LEU A 5 -18.92 -0.35 16.52
CA LEU A 5 -18.51 1.04 16.45
C LEU A 5 -19.10 1.59 15.16
N ASP A 6 -20.07 2.49 15.27
CA ASP A 6 -20.61 3.24 14.14
C ASP A 6 -19.50 4.21 13.73
N TYR A 7 -18.55 3.71 12.94
CA TYR A 7 -17.42 4.50 12.47
C TYR A 7 -17.94 5.39 11.35
N ASP A 8 -17.87 6.71 11.57
CA ASP A 8 -18.21 7.70 10.56
C ASP A 8 -17.23 7.61 9.39
N THR A 9 -17.65 6.95 8.33
CA THR A 9 -16.91 6.83 7.07
C THR A 9 -16.95 8.11 6.23
N GLY A 10 -17.59 9.19 6.69
CA GLY A 10 -17.66 10.47 5.99
C GLY A 10 -16.31 10.97 5.47
N PRO A 11 -15.26 11.06 6.33
CA PRO A 11 -13.91 11.43 5.91
C PRO A 11 -13.29 10.46 4.89
N LEU A 12 -13.59 9.15 4.97
CA LEU A 12 -13.09 8.17 4.00
C LEU A 12 -13.60 8.43 2.59
N ASN A 13 -14.83 8.90 2.45
CA ASN A 13 -15.40 9.15 1.13
C ASN A 13 -14.69 10.29 0.38
N TRP A 14 -13.93 11.15 1.06
CA TRP A 14 -13.13 12.19 0.43
C TRP A 14 -11.79 11.70 -0.08
N VAL A 15 -11.19 10.69 0.56
CA VAL A 15 -9.85 10.16 0.22
C VAL A 15 -9.90 8.80 -0.48
N ARG A 16 -11.07 8.16 -0.56
CA ARG A 16 -11.24 6.82 -1.14
C ARG A 16 -10.69 6.72 -2.55
N GLY A 17 -11.02 7.69 -3.42
CA GLY A 17 -10.56 7.68 -4.81
C GLY A 17 -9.04 7.73 -4.92
N ASP A 18 -8.38 8.52 -4.08
CA ASP A 18 -6.92 8.64 -4.07
C ASP A 18 -6.26 7.36 -3.54
N ILE A 19 -6.83 6.76 -2.49
CA ILE A 19 -6.39 5.46 -1.95
C ILE A 19 -6.51 4.37 -3.02
N ASP A 20 -7.66 4.28 -3.68
CA ASP A 20 -7.91 3.26 -4.71
C ASP A 20 -6.95 3.43 -5.89
N ALA A 21 -6.73 4.68 -6.34
CA ALA A 21 -5.81 4.97 -7.43
C ALA A 21 -4.36 4.58 -7.09
N ALA A 22 -3.89 4.95 -5.89
CA ALA A 22 -2.54 4.61 -5.44
C ALA A 22 -2.35 3.09 -5.28
N LEU A 23 -3.33 2.38 -4.70
CA LEU A 23 -3.27 0.92 -4.57
C LEU A 23 -3.24 0.22 -5.94
N GLN A 24 -4.04 0.68 -6.91
CA GLN A 24 -4.00 0.14 -8.26
C GLN A 24 -2.66 0.39 -8.95
N ALA A 25 -2.07 1.58 -8.73
CA ALA A 25 -0.77 1.92 -9.27
C ALA A 25 0.35 1.05 -8.66
N ALA A 26 0.30 0.81 -7.34
CA ALA A 26 1.21 -0.09 -6.64
C ALA A 26 1.10 -1.53 -7.19
N LEU A 27 -0.13 -2.03 -7.34
CA LEU A 27 -0.40 -3.36 -7.88
C LEU A 27 0.15 -3.52 -9.30
N GLY A 28 -0.11 -2.55 -10.18
CA GLY A 28 0.39 -2.59 -11.56
C GLY A 28 1.92 -2.63 -11.64
N ARG A 29 2.61 -1.94 -10.72
CA ARG A 29 4.07 -1.95 -10.64
C ARG A 29 4.63 -3.27 -10.12
N VAL A 30 3.98 -3.86 -9.11
CA VAL A 30 4.33 -5.21 -8.63
C VAL A 30 4.14 -6.24 -9.73
N GLN A 31 3.03 -6.17 -10.46
CA GLN A 31 2.79 -7.05 -11.61
C GLN A 31 3.83 -6.87 -12.70
N ALA A 32 4.20 -5.62 -13.04
CA ALA A 32 5.25 -5.36 -14.02
C ALA A 32 6.60 -5.96 -13.59
N TYR A 33 7.00 -5.77 -12.32
CA TYR A 33 8.22 -6.37 -11.77
C TYR A 33 8.19 -7.91 -11.81
N SER A 34 7.04 -8.53 -11.54
CA SER A 34 6.89 -9.99 -11.61
C SER A 34 7.05 -10.56 -13.03
N VAL A 35 6.79 -9.74 -14.05
CA VAL A 35 6.98 -10.11 -15.46
C VAL A 35 8.40 -9.82 -15.92
N ASP A 36 9.00 -8.73 -15.43
CA ASP A 36 10.34 -8.27 -15.79
C ASP A 36 11.08 -7.70 -14.57
N ALA A 37 11.97 -8.49 -14.00
CA ALA A 37 12.77 -8.12 -12.83
C ALA A 37 13.85 -7.05 -13.15
N ASP A 38 14.11 -6.73 -14.42
CA ASP A 38 15.01 -5.64 -14.81
C ASP A 38 14.37 -4.25 -14.61
N LEU A 39 13.06 -4.21 -14.31
CA LEU A 39 12.34 -3.00 -13.87
C LEU A 39 12.71 -2.63 -12.43
N THR A 40 13.99 -2.35 -12.21
CA THR A 40 14.64 -2.05 -10.92
C THR A 40 14.00 -0.92 -10.10
N ASN A 41 13.19 -0.06 -10.70
CA ASN A 41 12.48 1.02 -9.99
C ASN A 41 11.01 0.69 -9.68
N ALA A 42 10.46 -0.40 -10.20
CA ALA A 42 9.03 -0.71 -10.08
C ALA A 42 8.61 -0.91 -8.63
N LEU A 43 9.36 -1.69 -7.85
CA LEU A 43 9.07 -1.93 -6.44
C LEU A 43 9.27 -0.69 -5.57
N ARG A 44 10.32 0.11 -5.81
CA ARG A 44 10.49 1.41 -5.15
C ARG A 44 9.28 2.32 -5.39
N LEU A 45 8.82 2.44 -6.63
CA LEU A 45 7.65 3.25 -6.97
C LEU A 45 6.35 2.68 -6.37
N ALA A 46 6.20 1.35 -6.29
CA ALA A 46 5.09 0.73 -5.59
C ALA A 46 5.11 1.05 -4.07
N GLY A 47 6.31 1.13 -3.49
CA GLY A 47 6.52 1.61 -2.12
C GLY A 47 6.07 3.07 -1.97
N ASP A 48 6.43 3.95 -2.89
CA ASP A 48 5.97 5.36 -2.89
C ASP A 48 4.43 5.46 -2.93
N ASP A 49 3.75 4.62 -3.73
CA ASP A 49 2.28 4.59 -3.76
C ASP A 49 1.69 4.08 -2.43
N ALA A 50 2.27 3.02 -1.85
CA ALA A 50 1.84 2.48 -0.55
C ALA A 50 2.06 3.49 0.59
N HIS A 51 3.10 4.32 0.50
CA HIS A 51 3.34 5.43 1.41
C HIS A 51 2.22 6.47 1.35
N GLN A 52 1.77 6.83 0.14
CA GLN A 52 0.63 7.75 -0.04
C GLN A 52 -0.65 7.21 0.58
N VAL A 53 -0.94 5.92 0.39
CA VAL A 53 -2.07 5.23 1.03
C VAL A 53 -1.97 5.30 2.55
N THR A 54 -0.78 5.04 3.10
CA THR A 54 -0.51 5.15 4.55
C THR A 54 -0.82 6.55 5.07
N GLY A 55 -0.37 7.59 4.38
CA GLY A 55 -0.65 8.99 4.72
C GLY A 55 -2.15 9.30 4.70
N ALA A 56 -2.84 8.92 3.62
CA ALA A 56 -4.28 9.14 3.47
C ALA A 56 -5.10 8.46 4.57
N LEU A 57 -4.75 7.20 4.92
CA LEU A 57 -5.42 6.44 5.99
C LEU A 57 -5.18 7.05 7.38
N ARG A 58 -3.99 7.56 7.66
CA ARG A 58 -3.70 8.29 8.91
C ARG A 58 -4.50 9.59 9.01
N MET A 59 -4.61 10.33 7.92
CA MET A 59 -5.36 11.60 7.89
C MET A 59 -6.85 11.43 8.25
N VAL A 60 -7.43 10.26 7.96
CA VAL A 60 -8.83 9.92 8.29
C VAL A 60 -8.97 9.06 9.55
N GLY A 61 -7.87 8.84 10.29
CA GLY A 61 -7.88 8.14 11.57
C GLY A 61 -8.02 6.61 11.49
N LEU A 62 -7.75 6.00 10.33
CA LEU A 62 -7.74 4.54 10.15
C LEU A 62 -6.34 3.96 10.44
N GLU A 63 -5.91 4.00 11.70
CA GLU A 63 -4.56 3.58 12.09
C GLU A 63 -4.25 2.10 11.80
N GLY A 64 -5.24 1.22 11.96
CA GLY A 64 -5.06 -0.22 11.67
C GLY A 64 -4.79 -0.47 10.17
N ALA A 65 -5.54 0.21 9.30
CA ALA A 65 -5.33 0.11 7.86
C ALA A 65 -4.01 0.79 7.44
N ALA A 66 -3.67 1.94 8.05
CA ALA A 66 -2.40 2.62 7.82
C ALA A 66 -1.20 1.75 8.23
N THR A 67 -1.33 1.00 9.33
CA THR A 67 -0.29 0.06 9.78
C THR A 67 -0.06 -1.04 8.74
N LEU A 68 -1.14 -1.59 8.17
CA LEU A 68 -1.04 -2.58 7.11
C LEU A 68 -0.42 -2.01 5.84
N ALA A 69 -0.83 -0.81 5.42
CA ALA A 69 -0.24 -0.13 4.26
C ALA A 69 1.25 0.17 4.44
N GLY A 70 1.67 0.57 5.65
CA GLY A 70 3.09 0.77 5.97
C GLY A 70 3.90 -0.53 6.02
N ALA A 71 3.29 -1.64 6.43
CA ALA A 71 3.93 -2.96 6.34
C ALA A 71 4.11 -3.40 4.88
N LEU A 72 3.13 -3.12 4.02
CA LEU A 72 3.24 -3.33 2.58
C LEU A 72 4.36 -2.49 1.97
N GLU A 73 4.41 -1.19 2.27
CA GLU A 73 5.51 -0.29 1.87
C GLU A 73 6.87 -0.88 2.26
N SER A 74 7.03 -1.27 3.52
CA SER A 74 8.29 -1.85 4.03
C SER A 74 8.68 -3.11 3.27
N CYS A 75 7.73 -4.02 3.03
CA CYS A 75 7.98 -5.26 2.28
C CYS A 75 8.42 -4.99 0.84
N LEU A 76 7.78 -4.03 0.16
CA LEU A 76 8.15 -3.66 -1.22
C LEU A 76 9.57 -3.08 -1.29
N LEU A 77 9.95 -2.23 -0.33
CA LEU A 77 11.29 -1.68 -0.25
C LEU A 77 12.34 -2.74 0.10
N ASP A 78 12.01 -3.66 1.01
CA ASP A 78 12.87 -4.78 1.36
C ASP A 78 13.14 -5.71 0.16
N VAL A 79 12.13 -6.05 -0.64
CA VAL A 79 12.33 -6.82 -1.88
C VAL A 79 13.15 -6.02 -2.88
N ASN A 80 12.86 -4.72 -3.05
CA ASN A 80 13.60 -3.83 -3.94
C ASN A 80 15.11 -3.78 -3.60
N GLU A 81 15.45 -3.84 -2.31
CA GLU A 81 16.83 -3.82 -1.81
C GLU A 81 17.45 -5.23 -1.69
N ASN A 82 16.78 -6.26 -2.22
CA ASN A 82 17.16 -7.68 -2.11
C ASN A 82 17.36 -8.15 -0.65
N ARG A 83 16.65 -7.54 0.31
CA ARG A 83 16.61 -7.98 1.71
C ARG A 83 15.60 -9.11 1.92
N LEU A 84 14.59 -9.17 1.07
CA LEU A 84 13.64 -10.28 0.94
C LEU A 84 13.75 -10.82 -0.48
N ASN A 85 13.95 -12.13 -0.63
CA ASN A 85 13.87 -12.76 -1.94
C ASN A 85 12.39 -12.83 -2.33
N ALA A 86 12.05 -12.35 -3.52
CA ALA A 86 10.77 -12.69 -4.15
C ALA A 86 10.71 -14.23 -4.20
N SER A 87 9.88 -14.82 -3.34
CA SER A 87 9.77 -16.27 -3.24
C SER A 87 8.86 -16.74 -4.37
N ASP A 88 9.36 -17.62 -5.24
CA ASP A 88 8.66 -18.19 -6.40
C ASP A 88 7.84 -19.46 -6.07
N ASP A 89 7.63 -19.78 -4.78
CA ASP A 89 6.89 -20.98 -4.33
C ASP A 89 5.37 -20.80 -4.28
#